data_AF-E0UBC3-F1
#
_entry.id   AF-E0UBC3-F1
#
_cell.length_a   1.000
_cell.length_b   1.000
_cell.length_c   1.000
_cell.angle_alpha   90.00
_cell.angle_beta   90.00
_cell.angle_gamma   90.00
#
_symmetry.space_group_name_H-M   'P 1'
#
loop_
_entity.id
_entity.type
_entity.pdbx_description
1 polymer ?
#
loop_
_entity_poly.entity_id
_entity_poly.type
_entity_poly.pdbx_seq_one_letter_code
_entity_poly.pdbx_strand_id
1 'polypeptide(L)'
;MFNRSNRLKDYAYGFSASVLLLLCGTLPQRANAQITNPNVLINGLGGPAGYGELSQEPNDDGSSNLLDLPFTINFFGNYFNEFWINNNGNLTFESPLFRYTPEPFPVSNQPMIAPYWADVDTRCQDCGAVYVGSPNSDTVVVTWDQVGYYDEHSDKTNTFQVVLRNRSQDFTPGDFDIEFRYGGLNWTTGDASGGSNGLGGTPAQAGFDAGDGINFSALPGSFSSYILNLVNSSNLIDPVAGIWSFAIRQGSVPGTIPGTTPSNPLLPVVTDNGWEFNFNIQDPNIPVFIDPLVGIGYDYVVDSGPNIASVLLPTGIGDNNYELWLFNPTINDYENSGIFLTGGNPFTFSPGGVNRFSIRGIEVEAGLDPNDVQAFVTGLTFVSPGQVSMRQIPQVVPEPFTIFGVSTALGFGSFFKRRVSKKQEKKSKISTPV
;
A
#
# COMPACT_ATOMS: atom_id res chain seq x y z
N MET A 1 -75.37 16.62 -46.19
CA MET A 1 -76.33 17.29 -45.29
C MET A 1 -75.75 17.31 -43.89
N PHE A 2 -75.71 18.49 -43.26
CA PHE A 2 -75.36 18.72 -41.86
C PHE A 2 -76.20 17.84 -40.91
N ASN A 3 -75.63 17.34 -39.80
CA ASN A 3 -75.94 17.94 -38.50
C ASN A 3 -75.02 17.49 -37.35
N ARG A 4 -74.83 18.42 -36.41
CA ARG A 4 -74.09 18.31 -35.14
C ARG A 4 -74.94 17.65 -34.04
N SER A 5 -74.24 17.24 -32.97
CA SER A 5 -74.53 17.57 -31.55
C SER A 5 -75.02 16.44 -30.61
N ASN A 6 -74.07 15.99 -29.78
CA ASN A 6 -74.07 15.97 -28.29
C ASN A 6 -74.72 14.85 -27.43
N ARG A 7 -73.86 14.39 -26.51
CA ARG A 7 -74.07 14.03 -25.08
C ARG A 7 -74.72 12.66 -24.78
N LEU A 8 -74.33 11.87 -23.77
CA LEU A 8 -73.22 11.75 -22.79
C LEU A 8 -73.57 10.47 -21.96
N LYS A 9 -72.58 9.79 -21.34
CA LYS A 9 -72.65 8.75 -20.27
C LYS A 9 -72.76 7.28 -20.74
N ASP A 10 -72.01 6.27 -20.26
CA ASP A 10 -71.00 6.12 -19.20
C ASP A 10 -70.17 4.82 -19.46
N TYR A 11 -69.06 4.68 -18.71
CA TYR A 11 -68.26 3.48 -18.39
C TYR A 11 -67.24 2.92 -19.40
N ALA A 12 -65.95 3.13 -19.14
CA ALA A 12 -64.98 2.06 -18.84
C ALA A 12 -63.54 2.60 -18.67
N TYR A 13 -62.93 2.28 -17.52
CA TYR A 13 -61.50 1.97 -17.24
C TYR A 13 -60.44 2.53 -18.21
N GLY A 14 -59.49 3.40 -17.84
CA GLY A 14 -58.65 3.35 -16.65
C GLY A 14 -57.24 2.88 -17.02
N PHE A 15 -56.37 3.77 -17.51
CA PHE A 15 -54.90 3.66 -17.40
C PHE A 15 -54.28 5.04 -17.69
N SER A 16 -53.69 5.65 -16.67
CA SER A 16 -53.03 6.96 -16.77
C SER A 16 -51.58 6.76 -17.20
N ALA A 17 -51.18 7.48 -18.24
CA ALA A 17 -49.79 7.64 -18.66
C ALA A 17 -49.05 8.57 -17.68
N SER A 18 -47.84 8.20 -17.29
CA SER A 18 -46.89 9.14 -16.70
C SER A 18 -45.51 8.88 -17.28
N VAL A 19 -45.04 9.91 -17.99
CA VAL A 19 -43.74 10.09 -18.60
C VAL A 19 -42.67 9.99 -17.50
N LEU A 20 -41.75 9.03 -17.61
CA LEU A 20 -40.58 8.95 -16.74
C LEU A 20 -39.43 9.68 -17.43
N LEU A 21 -39.10 10.88 -16.93
CA LEU A 21 -37.83 11.54 -17.23
C LEU A 21 -36.68 10.63 -16.78
N LEU A 22 -35.77 10.29 -17.70
CA LEU A 22 -34.45 9.76 -17.33
C LEU A 22 -33.65 10.90 -16.65
N LEU A 23 -33.74 10.97 -15.33
CA LEU A 23 -32.69 11.55 -14.52
C LEU A 23 -31.52 10.57 -14.52
N CYS A 24 -30.40 10.97 -15.13
CA CYS A 24 -29.10 10.36 -14.94
C CYS A 24 -28.72 10.52 -13.46
N GLY A 25 -29.16 9.58 -12.63
CA GLY A 25 -28.69 9.44 -11.27
C GLY A 25 -27.29 8.87 -11.33
N THR A 26 -26.32 9.71 -10.97
CA THR A 26 -25.00 9.25 -10.54
C THR A 26 -25.22 8.14 -9.51
N LEU A 27 -24.72 6.94 -9.80
CA LEU A 27 -24.60 5.91 -8.79
C LEU A 27 -23.76 6.52 -7.66
N PRO A 28 -24.21 6.47 -6.39
CA PRO A 28 -23.31 6.81 -5.31
C PRO A 28 -22.13 5.84 -5.40
N GLN A 29 -20.92 6.38 -5.62
CA GLN A 29 -19.69 5.71 -5.21
C GLN A 29 -19.96 5.21 -3.80
N ARG A 30 -20.02 3.90 -3.62
CA ARG A 30 -20.00 3.34 -2.28
C ARG A 30 -18.66 3.77 -1.71
N ALA A 31 -18.70 4.70 -0.76
CA ALA A 31 -17.58 4.98 0.13
C ALA A 31 -17.11 3.63 0.66
N ASN A 32 -15.86 3.26 0.35
CA ASN A 32 -15.22 2.15 1.02
C ASN A 32 -15.29 2.44 2.51
N ALA A 33 -15.80 1.48 3.28
CA ALA A 33 -15.90 1.60 4.73
C ALA A 33 -14.53 1.98 5.29
N GLN A 34 -14.50 2.99 6.18
CA GLN A 34 -13.32 3.39 6.92
C GLN A 34 -12.76 2.17 7.66
N ILE A 35 -11.51 1.79 7.33
CA ILE A 35 -10.81 0.75 8.08
C ILE A 35 -9.86 1.48 9.02
N THR A 36 -10.34 1.75 10.22
CA THR A 36 -9.47 2.14 11.33
C THR A 36 -8.95 0.85 11.99
N ASN A 37 -7.64 0.75 12.16
CA ASN A 37 -7.01 -0.33 12.92
C ASN A 37 -6.22 0.28 14.08
N PRO A 38 -6.88 0.81 15.11
CA PRO A 38 -6.19 1.48 16.22
C PRO A 38 -5.24 0.55 16.99
N ASN A 39 -5.41 -0.78 16.87
CA ASN A 39 -4.54 -1.76 17.48
C ASN A 39 -3.13 -1.80 16.87
N VAL A 40 -2.93 -1.19 15.70
CA VAL A 40 -1.63 -1.10 15.06
C VAL A 40 -0.73 -0.05 15.73
N LEU A 41 -1.31 0.91 16.44
CA LEU A 41 -0.58 2.02 17.06
C LEU A 41 0.09 1.58 18.36
N ILE A 42 1.27 2.13 18.62
CA ILE A 42 1.92 2.00 19.93
C ILE A 42 1.24 2.98 20.88
N ASN A 43 0.63 2.46 21.94
CA ASN A 43 -0.02 3.23 23.00
C ASN A 43 0.58 2.89 24.37
N GLY A 44 0.01 3.43 25.45
CA GLY A 44 0.49 3.20 26.81
C GLY A 44 1.78 3.95 27.12
N LEU A 45 2.10 4.99 26.36
CA LEU A 45 3.30 5.83 26.51
C LEU A 45 3.13 6.93 27.57
N GLY A 46 1.99 6.95 28.26
CA GLY A 46 1.62 8.01 29.19
C GLY A 46 1.00 9.23 28.49
N GLY A 47 0.95 10.35 29.21
CA GLY A 47 0.35 11.59 28.75
C GLY A 47 -1.17 11.56 28.57
N PRO A 48 -1.77 12.67 28.09
CA PRO A 48 -3.22 12.86 28.09
C PRO A 48 -3.97 11.94 27.11
N ALA A 49 -3.31 11.52 26.02
CA ALA A 49 -3.89 10.65 24.99
C ALA A 49 -3.32 9.22 24.98
N GLY A 50 -2.39 8.89 25.88
CA GLY A 50 -1.72 7.58 25.91
C GLY A 50 -0.60 7.41 24.89
N TYR A 51 -0.26 8.46 24.13
CA TYR A 51 0.79 8.50 23.11
C TYR A 51 2.05 9.28 23.53
N GLY A 52 2.14 9.66 24.82
CA GLY A 52 3.21 10.49 25.34
C GLY A 52 2.75 11.95 25.53
N GLU A 53 3.72 12.85 25.63
CA GLU A 53 3.48 14.26 25.88
C GLU A 53 3.12 15.00 24.59
N LEU A 54 2.43 16.14 24.74
CA LEU A 54 2.12 17.02 23.61
C LEU A 54 3.42 17.56 23.00
N SER A 55 3.62 17.41 21.69
CA SER A 55 4.86 17.88 21.03
C SER A 55 4.82 19.37 20.68
N GLN A 56 3.65 19.90 20.34
CA GLN A 56 3.40 21.32 20.09
C GLN A 56 1.94 21.68 20.36
N GLU A 57 1.68 22.97 20.64
CA GLU A 57 0.33 23.51 20.72
C GLU A 57 -0.40 23.40 19.37
N PRO A 58 -1.75 23.34 19.35
CA PRO A 58 -2.55 23.35 18.13
C PRO A 58 -2.13 24.45 17.15
N ASN A 59 -1.85 24.06 15.90
CA ASN A 59 -1.38 24.94 14.85
C ASN A 59 -1.60 24.32 13.46
N ASP A 60 -1.15 25.03 12.43
CA ASP A 60 -1.29 24.69 11.02
C ASP A 60 0.05 24.22 10.42
N ASP A 61 0.98 25.15 10.19
CA ASP A 61 2.28 24.88 9.52
C ASP A 61 3.49 24.80 10.44
N GLY A 62 3.26 24.87 11.75
CA GLY A 62 4.32 24.94 12.75
C GLY A 62 5.06 23.62 12.93
N SER A 63 6.24 23.73 13.53
CA SER A 63 6.98 22.58 14.07
C SER A 63 7.15 22.76 15.57
N SER A 64 7.44 21.66 16.28
CA SER A 64 7.89 21.68 17.67
C SER A 64 9.14 22.55 17.85
N ASN A 65 9.53 22.79 19.11
CA ASN A 65 10.92 23.13 19.39
C ASN A 65 11.87 21.98 18.97
N LEU A 66 13.18 22.23 18.95
CA LEU A 66 14.17 21.17 18.77
C LEU A 66 14.08 20.19 19.94
N LEU A 67 14.00 18.90 19.63
CA LEU A 67 13.88 17.81 20.60
C LEU A 67 15.09 16.89 20.50
N ASP A 68 15.56 16.39 21.65
CA ASP A 68 16.63 15.40 21.71
C ASP A 68 16.11 14.01 21.31
N LEU A 69 16.88 13.29 20.49
CA LEU A 69 16.75 11.84 20.33
C LEU A 69 17.47 11.13 21.50
N PRO A 70 16.88 10.06 22.06
CA PRO A 70 17.53 9.29 23.12
C PRO A 70 18.74 8.45 22.64
N PHE A 71 18.98 8.42 21.32
CA PHE A 71 20.08 7.75 20.65
C PHE A 71 20.50 8.52 19.40
N THR A 72 21.73 8.29 18.92
CA THR A 72 22.21 8.86 17.66
C THR A 72 21.77 7.97 16.49
N ILE A 73 21.23 8.58 15.44
CA ILE A 73 20.94 7.92 14.15
C ILE A 73 21.98 8.33 13.11
N ASN A 74 22.34 7.41 12.21
CA ASN A 74 23.13 7.66 11.01
C ASN A 74 22.20 7.56 9.81
N PHE A 75 21.63 8.71 9.42
CA PHE A 75 20.72 8.80 8.30
C PHE A 75 21.52 9.15 7.04
N PHE A 76 21.93 8.10 6.33
CA PHE A 76 22.69 8.18 5.07
C PHE A 76 24.02 8.94 5.14
N GLY A 77 24.80 8.67 6.19
CA GLY A 77 26.14 9.25 6.39
C GLY A 77 26.14 10.48 7.28
N ASN A 78 24.96 11.05 7.54
CA ASN A 78 24.77 12.18 8.45
C ASN A 78 24.27 11.67 9.81
N TYR A 79 24.93 12.11 10.88
CA TYR A 79 24.60 11.69 12.23
C TYR A 79 23.72 12.74 12.92
N PHE A 80 22.60 12.31 13.47
CA PHE A 80 21.64 13.18 14.16
C PHE A 80 21.34 12.67 15.57
N ASN A 81 21.26 13.60 16.50
CA ASN A 81 20.90 13.40 17.90
C ASN A 81 19.70 14.27 18.31
N GLU A 82 19.16 15.06 17.39
CA GLU A 82 18.06 15.99 17.61
C GLU A 82 17.16 16.01 16.36
N PHE A 83 15.91 16.42 16.53
CA PHE A 83 14.92 16.48 15.45
C PHE A 83 13.80 17.49 15.75
N TRP A 84 13.08 17.89 14.72
CA TRP A 84 11.82 18.63 14.81
C TRP A 84 10.65 17.72 14.42
N ILE A 85 9.52 17.90 15.11
CA ILE A 85 8.24 17.31 14.73
C ILE A 85 7.43 18.39 14.02
N ASN A 86 7.07 18.14 12.77
CA ASN A 86 6.28 19.06 11.99
C ASN A 86 4.79 18.71 12.05
N ASN A 87 3.92 19.73 12.15
CA ASN A 87 2.47 19.53 12.21
C ASN A 87 1.95 18.81 10.96
N ASN A 88 2.51 19.12 9.79
CA ASN A 88 2.20 18.52 8.49
C ASN A 88 2.73 17.08 8.31
N GLY A 89 3.01 16.34 9.39
CA GLY A 89 3.17 14.88 9.32
C GLY A 89 4.57 14.37 8.93
N ASN A 90 5.62 15.12 9.27
CA ASN A 90 7.00 14.75 9.02
C ASN A 90 7.94 15.09 10.19
N LEU A 91 9.11 14.44 10.20
CA LEU A 91 10.25 14.75 11.03
C LEU A 91 11.36 15.33 10.17
N THR A 92 12.04 16.37 10.65
CA THR A 92 13.23 16.95 10.01
C THR A 92 14.39 17.02 10.99
N PHE A 93 15.61 17.07 10.45
CA PHE A 93 16.83 16.90 11.25
C PHE A 93 17.81 18.08 11.18
N GLU A 94 17.54 19.07 10.33
CA GLU A 94 18.40 20.26 10.20
C GLU A 94 17.66 21.57 10.53
N SER A 95 16.38 21.68 10.16
CA SER A 95 15.58 22.87 10.40
C SER A 95 14.07 22.56 10.46
N PRO A 96 13.25 23.39 11.12
CA PRO A 96 11.80 23.26 11.02
C PRO A 96 11.33 23.47 9.57
N LEU A 97 10.31 22.71 9.16
CA LEU A 97 9.67 22.86 7.86
C LEU A 97 8.37 23.67 8.00
N PHE A 98 8.05 24.50 7.01
CA PHE A 98 6.81 25.30 6.97
C PHE A 98 5.99 25.05 5.70
N ARG A 99 6.39 24.04 4.91
CA ARG A 99 5.74 23.71 3.65
C ARG A 99 4.62 22.72 3.91
N TYR A 100 3.40 23.12 3.59
CA TYR A 100 2.18 22.31 3.72
C TYR A 100 1.93 21.41 2.50
N THR A 101 2.06 21.95 1.29
CA THR A 101 1.87 21.14 0.07
C THR A 101 3.09 20.25 -0.17
N PRO A 102 2.93 18.91 -0.19
CA PRO A 102 4.05 18.00 -0.37
C PRO A 102 4.69 18.12 -1.75
N GLU A 103 5.99 17.85 -1.82
CA GLU A 103 6.80 17.78 -3.05
C GLU A 103 7.37 16.36 -3.22
N PRO A 104 7.44 15.81 -4.45
CA PRO A 104 7.93 14.46 -4.66
C PRO A 104 9.36 14.26 -4.18
N PHE A 105 9.61 13.16 -3.48
CA PHE A 105 10.98 12.77 -3.16
C PHE A 105 11.79 12.50 -4.45
N PRO A 106 13.05 12.96 -4.52
CA PRO A 106 13.78 13.61 -3.44
C PRO A 106 13.52 15.13 -3.36
N VAL A 107 13.26 15.61 -2.14
CA VAL A 107 13.26 17.01 -1.74
C VAL A 107 14.63 17.34 -1.14
N SER A 108 15.52 17.90 -1.96
CA SER A 108 16.95 18.08 -1.69
C SER A 108 17.35 19.10 -0.63
N ASN A 109 16.43 19.52 0.26
CA ASN A 109 16.63 20.72 1.08
C ASN A 109 16.85 20.43 2.57
N GLN A 110 16.64 19.19 3.02
CA GLN A 110 17.07 18.65 4.32
C GLN A 110 16.64 17.17 4.43
N PRO A 111 17.28 16.38 5.29
CA PRO A 111 16.80 15.05 5.62
C PRO A 111 15.41 15.09 6.27
N MET A 112 14.53 14.19 5.83
CA MET A 112 13.14 14.12 6.26
C MET A 112 12.64 12.68 6.38
N ILE A 113 11.86 12.41 7.41
CA ILE A 113 11.09 11.16 7.56
C ILE A 113 9.60 11.53 7.66
N ALA A 114 8.81 11.15 6.66
CA ALA A 114 7.42 11.56 6.51
C ALA A 114 6.49 10.34 6.53
N PRO A 115 5.96 9.90 7.68
CA PRO A 115 4.92 8.87 7.68
C PRO A 115 3.69 9.29 6.86
N TYR A 116 3.36 10.60 6.83
CA TYR A 116 2.28 11.14 6.02
C TYR A 116 2.38 12.66 5.89
N TRP A 117 3.07 13.17 4.88
CA TRP A 117 3.22 14.61 4.65
C TRP A 117 2.05 15.18 3.86
N ALA A 118 1.27 16.02 4.53
CA ALA A 118 0.11 16.72 3.96
C ALA A 118 -0.21 17.98 4.78
N ASP A 119 -1.15 18.78 4.28
CA ASP A 119 -1.64 20.03 4.85
C ASP A 119 -2.56 19.78 6.07
N VAL A 120 -1.93 19.45 7.21
CA VAL A 120 -2.56 19.04 8.47
C VAL A 120 -2.93 20.27 9.26
N ASP A 121 -4.13 20.29 9.81
CA ASP A 121 -4.57 21.34 10.71
C ASP A 121 -5.05 20.75 12.04
N THR A 122 -4.48 21.23 13.14
CA THR A 122 -4.85 20.81 14.51
C THR A 122 -5.60 21.89 15.28
N ARG A 123 -5.84 23.06 14.70
CA ARG A 123 -6.55 24.20 15.35
C ARG A 123 -8.04 23.93 15.55
N CYS A 124 -8.60 23.00 14.78
CA CYS A 124 -10.03 22.75 14.80
C CYS A 124 -10.52 22.20 16.14
N GLN A 125 -11.73 22.58 16.56
CA GLN A 125 -12.23 22.27 17.91
C GLN A 125 -12.30 20.77 18.21
N ASP A 126 -12.61 19.95 17.21
CA ASP A 126 -12.76 18.50 17.32
C ASP A 126 -11.53 17.73 16.79
N CYS A 127 -10.43 18.44 16.51
CA CYS A 127 -9.15 17.82 16.12
C CYS A 127 -8.47 17.20 17.34
N GLY A 128 -7.70 16.14 17.10
CA GLY A 128 -6.68 15.70 18.04
C GLY A 128 -5.41 16.54 17.94
N ALA A 129 -4.27 15.94 18.28
CA ALA A 129 -3.01 16.65 18.39
C ALA A 129 -1.82 15.74 18.05
N VAL A 130 -0.63 16.33 18.10
CA VAL A 130 0.63 15.63 17.85
C VAL A 130 1.34 15.36 19.18
N TYR A 131 1.75 14.11 19.37
CA TYR A 131 2.34 13.61 20.60
C TYR A 131 3.70 12.96 20.34
N VAL A 132 4.58 13.02 21.34
CA VAL A 132 5.87 12.33 21.34
C VAL A 132 6.06 11.55 22.63
N GLY A 133 6.51 10.31 22.52
CA GLY A 133 6.75 9.43 23.65
C GLY A 133 7.89 8.46 23.37
N SER A 134 8.56 8.01 24.43
CA SER A 134 9.62 7.03 24.35
C SER A 134 9.35 5.89 25.34
N PRO A 135 8.99 4.67 24.89
CA PRO A 135 8.75 3.56 25.81
C PRO A 135 10.03 3.05 26.50
N ASN A 136 11.21 3.35 25.94
CA ASN A 136 12.53 3.03 26.47
C ASN A 136 13.60 3.92 25.80
N SER A 137 14.87 3.74 26.17
CA SER A 137 16.01 4.50 25.63
C SER A 137 16.33 4.25 24.15
N ASP A 138 15.75 3.22 23.55
CA ASP A 138 16.07 2.76 22.20
C ASP A 138 14.89 2.95 21.24
N THR A 139 13.84 3.67 21.66
CA THR A 139 12.65 3.89 20.83
C THR A 139 12.06 5.25 21.11
N VAL A 140 11.80 6.02 20.04
CA VAL A 140 10.95 7.20 20.07
C VAL A 140 9.76 6.99 19.13
N VAL A 141 8.59 7.44 19.56
CA VAL A 141 7.32 7.35 18.83
C VAL A 141 6.76 8.76 18.72
N VAL A 142 6.41 9.17 17.50
CA VAL A 142 5.68 10.41 17.23
C VAL A 142 4.33 10.04 16.64
N THR A 143 3.26 10.59 17.20
CA THR A 143 1.87 10.27 16.84
C THR A 143 1.14 11.53 16.42
N TRP A 144 0.62 11.55 15.20
CA TRP A 144 -0.42 12.49 14.80
C TRP A 144 -1.75 11.78 15.05
N ASP A 145 -2.43 12.11 16.15
CA ASP A 145 -3.67 11.46 16.54
C ASP A 145 -4.87 12.31 16.13
N GLN A 146 -5.76 11.73 15.32
CA GLN A 146 -7.02 12.34 14.88
C GLN A 146 -6.84 13.76 14.33
N VAL A 147 -5.79 13.96 13.54
CA VAL A 147 -5.49 15.27 12.96
C VAL A 147 -6.40 15.56 11.78
N GLY A 148 -6.90 16.80 11.72
CA GLY A 148 -7.74 17.31 10.63
C GLY A 148 -6.91 17.78 9.44
N TYR A 149 -7.59 18.37 8.47
CA TYR A 149 -6.97 18.96 7.28
C TYR A 149 -7.34 20.43 7.16
N TYR A 150 -6.44 21.21 6.57
CA TYR A 150 -6.65 22.64 6.36
C TYR A 150 -7.94 22.92 5.57
N ASP A 151 -8.79 23.89 5.91
CA ASP A 151 -8.67 24.97 6.93
C ASP A 151 -9.60 24.67 8.13
N GLU A 152 -9.07 24.04 9.17
CA GLU A 152 -9.78 23.65 10.39
C GLU A 152 -10.90 22.60 10.20
N HIS A 153 -10.78 21.71 9.21
CA HIS A 153 -11.77 20.64 8.99
C HIS A 153 -11.56 19.44 9.92
N SER A 154 -12.63 19.05 10.62
CA SER A 154 -12.69 17.88 11.51
C SER A 154 -13.57 16.73 11.00
N ASP A 155 -14.27 16.89 9.87
CA ASP A 155 -15.22 15.89 9.37
C ASP A 155 -14.53 14.59 8.93
N LYS A 156 -13.22 14.65 8.67
CA LYS A 156 -12.34 13.50 8.46
C LYS A 156 -11.04 13.75 9.21
N THR A 157 -10.57 12.73 9.90
CA THR A 157 -9.30 12.79 10.62
C THR A 157 -8.40 11.63 10.25
N ASN A 158 -7.09 11.85 10.33
CA ASN A 158 -6.07 10.84 10.14
C ASN A 158 -5.38 10.54 11.48
N THR A 159 -5.05 9.28 11.72
CA THR A 159 -4.22 8.85 12.85
C THR A 159 -3.07 8.00 12.34
N PHE A 160 -1.84 8.45 12.55
CA PHE A 160 -0.63 7.76 12.10
C PHE A 160 0.57 8.03 13.01
N GLN A 161 1.58 7.15 12.94
CA GLN A 161 2.80 7.23 13.72
C GLN A 161 4.04 7.04 12.86
N VAL A 162 5.14 7.61 13.33
CA VAL A 162 6.49 7.14 13.04
C VAL A 162 7.14 6.64 14.32
N VAL A 163 7.84 5.52 14.21
CA VAL A 163 8.66 4.95 15.27
C VAL A 163 10.09 4.89 14.76
N LEU A 164 11.02 5.46 15.52
CA LEU A 164 12.45 5.28 15.28
C LEU A 164 12.99 4.33 16.36
N ARG A 165 13.70 3.28 15.94
CA ARG A 165 14.29 2.29 16.85
C ARG A 165 15.78 2.21 16.68
N ASN A 166 16.53 2.38 17.76
CA ASN A 166 17.97 2.21 17.77
C ASN A 166 18.35 0.75 17.52
N ARG A 167 19.23 0.52 16.54
CA ARG A 167 19.80 -0.81 16.22
C ARG A 167 21.33 -0.80 16.33
N SER A 168 21.91 0.24 16.94
CA SER A 168 23.37 0.41 17.07
C SER A 168 24.05 -0.75 17.78
N GLN A 169 23.38 -1.38 18.76
CA GLN A 169 23.94 -2.52 19.49
C GLN A 169 23.85 -3.84 18.72
N ASP A 170 22.93 -3.94 17.77
CA ASP A 170 22.73 -5.14 16.97
C ASP A 170 23.64 -5.15 15.74
N PHE A 171 24.04 -3.97 15.24
CA PHE A 171 24.77 -3.80 13.99
C PHE A 171 25.92 -2.79 14.14
N THR A 172 25.82 -1.62 13.50
CA THR A 172 26.85 -0.57 13.48
C THR A 172 26.36 0.67 14.24
N PRO A 173 27.23 1.45 14.91
CA PRO A 173 26.82 2.70 15.54
C PRO A 173 26.04 3.63 14.59
N GLY A 174 24.87 4.08 15.02
CA GLY A 174 23.95 4.91 14.24
C GLY A 174 22.93 4.13 13.42
N ASP A 175 23.01 2.80 13.34
CA ASP A 175 21.99 2.00 12.67
C ASP A 175 20.66 2.09 13.40
N PHE A 176 19.57 2.23 12.64
CA PHE A 176 18.23 2.39 13.19
C PHE A 176 17.15 1.87 12.22
N ASP A 177 15.97 1.60 12.75
CA ASP A 177 14.79 1.27 11.97
C ASP A 177 13.79 2.43 11.98
N ILE A 178 13.12 2.63 10.85
CA ILE A 178 11.96 3.51 10.69
C ILE A 178 10.74 2.60 10.54
N GLU A 179 9.68 2.88 11.30
CA GLU A 179 8.42 2.17 11.15
C GLU A 179 7.25 3.17 11.11
N PHE A 180 6.45 3.11 10.05
CA PHE A 180 5.21 3.87 9.94
C PHE A 180 4.04 2.98 10.34
N ARG A 181 3.12 3.52 11.14
CA ARG A 181 1.93 2.80 11.61
C ARG A 181 0.69 3.64 11.33
N TYR A 182 -0.28 3.08 10.61
CA TYR A 182 -1.49 3.80 10.18
C TYR A 182 -2.70 3.30 10.96
N GLY A 183 -3.18 4.08 11.92
CA GLY A 183 -4.38 3.77 12.70
C GLY A 183 -5.68 4.11 11.97
N GLY A 184 -5.62 5.05 11.02
CA GLY A 184 -6.72 5.39 10.11
C GLY A 184 -6.34 6.53 9.17
N LEU A 185 -6.68 6.40 7.90
CA LEU A 185 -6.47 7.45 6.88
C LEU A 185 -7.79 7.68 6.14
N ASN A 186 -8.27 8.92 6.17
CA ASN A 186 -9.60 9.32 5.68
C ASN A 186 -9.54 10.54 4.75
N TRP A 187 -8.45 11.30 4.75
CA TRP A 187 -8.26 12.47 3.91
C TRP A 187 -6.84 12.49 3.34
N THR A 188 -6.67 13.05 2.14
CA THR A 188 -5.39 13.14 1.43
C THR A 188 -4.83 14.54 1.27
N THR A 189 -5.68 15.56 1.32
CA THR A 189 -5.31 16.91 0.86
C THR A 189 -6.09 17.99 1.61
N GLY A 190 -5.41 19.03 2.09
CA GLY A 190 -6.04 20.25 2.60
C GLY A 190 -6.47 21.22 1.49
N ASP A 191 -7.31 22.18 1.83
CA ASP A 191 -7.92 23.12 0.88
C ASP A 191 -6.88 23.99 0.15
N ALA A 192 -5.83 24.46 0.85
CA ALA A 192 -4.76 25.29 0.28
C ALA A 192 -3.88 24.50 -0.71
N SER A 193 -3.84 23.18 -0.57
CA SER A 193 -3.18 22.25 -1.49
C SER A 193 -4.07 21.86 -2.68
N GLY A 194 -5.20 22.55 -2.89
CA GLY A 194 -6.16 22.34 -3.97
C GLY A 194 -7.16 21.22 -3.70
N GLY A 195 -7.25 20.76 -2.45
CA GLY A 195 -8.23 19.77 -2.01
C GLY A 195 -9.65 20.32 -1.92
N SER A 196 -10.61 19.42 -1.85
CA SER A 196 -12.00 19.71 -1.48
C SER A 196 -12.57 18.53 -0.70
N ASN A 197 -13.16 18.81 0.46
CA ASN A 197 -13.64 17.79 1.40
C ASN A 197 -12.56 16.77 1.78
N GLY A 198 -11.30 17.22 1.86
CA GLY A 198 -10.15 16.40 2.23
C GLY A 198 -9.55 15.56 1.10
N LEU A 199 -10.00 15.72 -0.16
CA LEU A 199 -9.59 14.88 -1.29
C LEU A 199 -9.26 15.73 -2.54
N GLY A 200 -8.53 15.16 -3.50
CA GLY A 200 -8.17 15.86 -4.75
C GLY A 200 -6.88 16.68 -4.60
N GLY A 201 -6.72 17.75 -5.40
CA GLY A 201 -5.56 18.65 -5.32
C GLY A 201 -4.20 17.94 -5.49
N THR A 202 -3.24 18.31 -4.64
CA THR A 202 -1.94 17.61 -4.48
C THR A 202 -2.00 16.71 -3.24
N PRO A 203 -2.24 15.40 -3.40
CA PRO A 203 -2.37 14.48 -2.27
C PRO A 203 -1.07 14.28 -1.50
N ALA A 204 -1.23 13.77 -0.28
CA ALA A 204 -0.14 13.44 0.63
C ALA A 204 0.98 12.57 0.01
N GLN A 205 2.18 12.68 0.59
CA GLN A 205 3.32 11.80 0.33
C GLN A 205 3.72 11.08 1.62
N ALA A 206 4.09 9.80 1.52
CA ALA A 206 4.67 9.05 2.64
C ALA A 206 6.02 8.46 2.22
N GLY A 207 7.00 8.40 3.13
CA GLY A 207 8.35 7.93 2.84
C GLY A 207 9.43 8.59 3.68
N PHE A 208 10.67 8.54 3.18
CA PHE A 208 11.80 9.23 3.77
C PHE A 208 12.75 9.71 2.68
N ASP A 209 13.56 10.72 3.02
CA ASP A 209 14.55 11.33 2.15
C ASP A 209 15.77 11.74 2.99
N ALA A 210 16.96 11.34 2.56
CA ALA A 210 18.21 11.71 3.18
C ALA A 210 18.61 13.18 2.97
N GLY A 211 17.97 13.89 2.04
CA GLY A 211 18.32 15.25 1.66
C GLY A 211 19.58 15.35 0.81
N ASP A 212 20.14 14.23 0.34
CA ASP A 212 21.35 14.17 -0.50
C ASP A 212 21.05 14.03 -2.00
N GLY A 213 19.76 13.99 -2.36
CA GLY A 213 19.28 13.84 -3.74
C GLY A 213 19.45 12.44 -4.32
N ILE A 214 19.92 11.48 -3.53
CA ILE A 214 20.23 10.11 -3.96
C ILE A 214 19.40 9.11 -3.17
N ASN A 215 19.37 9.25 -1.85
CA ASN A 215 18.84 8.27 -0.93
C ASN A 215 17.45 8.67 -0.43
N PHE A 216 16.41 8.06 -1.00
CA PHE A 216 15.04 8.29 -0.58
C PHE A 216 14.14 7.09 -0.90
N SER A 217 12.96 7.06 -0.30
CA SER A 217 11.91 6.10 -0.59
C SER A 217 10.55 6.79 -0.49
N ALA A 218 9.68 6.54 -1.46
CA ALA A 218 8.28 6.95 -1.43
C ALA A 218 7.39 5.70 -1.34
N LEU A 219 6.39 5.73 -0.46
CA LEU A 219 5.43 4.65 -0.31
C LEU A 219 4.38 4.67 -1.43
N PRO A 220 3.78 3.51 -1.76
CA PRO A 220 2.74 3.40 -2.77
C PRO A 220 1.57 4.36 -2.51
N GLY A 221 1.04 4.91 -3.60
CA GLY A 221 -0.12 5.81 -3.56
C GLY A 221 0.21 7.27 -3.25
N SER A 222 1.45 7.63 -2.89
CA SER A 222 1.88 9.03 -2.76
C SER A 222 1.46 9.87 -3.98
N PHE A 223 0.98 11.10 -3.74
CA PHE A 223 0.35 12.00 -4.73
C PHE A 223 -0.92 11.46 -5.40
N SER A 224 -1.58 10.48 -4.81
CA SER A 224 -2.87 9.98 -5.32
C SER A 224 -3.83 9.67 -4.18
N SER A 225 -5.11 9.47 -4.50
CA SER A 225 -6.10 8.98 -3.53
C SER A 225 -5.78 7.58 -2.98
N TYR A 226 -4.91 6.82 -3.65
CA TYR A 226 -4.51 5.48 -3.24
C TYR A 226 -3.65 5.48 -1.96
N ILE A 227 -3.07 6.62 -1.56
CA ILE A 227 -2.31 6.70 -0.30
C ILE A 227 -3.14 6.33 0.93
N LEU A 228 -4.47 6.47 0.87
CA LEU A 228 -5.36 6.02 1.95
C LEU A 228 -5.28 4.50 2.17
N ASN A 229 -4.82 3.73 1.18
CA ASN A 229 -4.69 2.28 1.27
C ASN A 229 -3.47 1.82 2.08
N LEU A 230 -2.59 2.74 2.52
CA LEU A 230 -1.47 2.40 3.40
C LEU A 230 -1.93 1.75 4.72
N VAL A 231 -3.17 2.02 5.16
CA VAL A 231 -3.80 1.37 6.33
C VAL A 231 -4.11 -0.13 6.12
N ASN A 232 -4.26 -0.57 4.86
CA ASN A 232 -4.64 -1.95 4.51
C ASN A 232 -3.48 -2.74 3.90
N SER A 233 -2.30 -2.12 3.79
CA SER A 233 -1.13 -2.69 3.13
C SER A 233 0.10 -2.56 4.02
N SER A 234 1.16 -3.26 3.65
CA SER A 234 2.41 -3.38 4.40
C SER A 234 3.51 -3.90 3.47
N ASN A 235 4.77 -3.66 3.83
CA ASN A 235 5.94 -4.27 3.19
C ASN A 235 6.51 -5.47 3.99
N LEU A 236 5.75 -6.01 4.94
CA LEU A 236 6.14 -7.14 5.78
C LEU A 236 5.60 -8.49 5.26
N ILE A 237 6.34 -9.55 5.57
CA ILE A 237 6.15 -10.93 5.09
C ILE A 237 4.95 -11.63 5.76
N ASP A 238 4.68 -11.31 7.03
CA ASP A 238 3.47 -11.69 7.78
C ASP A 238 2.78 -10.39 8.25
N PRO A 239 2.09 -9.68 7.34
CA PRO A 239 1.82 -8.28 7.52
C PRO A 239 0.67 -8.03 8.49
N VAL A 240 0.98 -7.29 9.56
CA VAL A 240 -0.05 -6.48 10.20
C VAL A 240 -0.30 -5.29 9.28
N ALA A 241 -1.44 -5.30 8.59
CA ALA A 241 -1.86 -4.21 7.72
C ALA A 241 -1.74 -2.86 8.44
N GLY A 242 -1.19 -1.86 7.74
CA GLY A 242 -0.94 -0.54 8.30
C GLY A 242 0.47 -0.37 8.90
N ILE A 243 1.32 -1.40 8.91
CA ILE A 243 2.73 -1.28 9.34
C ILE A 243 3.66 -1.29 8.13
N TRP A 244 4.54 -0.29 8.04
CA TRP A 244 5.59 -0.20 7.02
C TRP A 244 6.94 0.00 7.71
N SER A 245 7.91 -0.86 7.43
CA SER A 245 9.20 -0.85 8.14
C SER A 245 10.39 -0.74 7.20
N PHE A 246 11.38 0.06 7.57
CA PHE A 246 12.61 0.31 6.80
C PHE A 246 13.83 0.20 7.71
N ALA A 247 14.82 -0.59 7.30
CA ALA A 247 16.08 -0.74 8.01
C ALA A 247 17.15 0.18 7.40
N ILE A 248 17.64 1.15 8.19
CA ILE A 248 18.74 2.03 7.82
C ILE A 248 20.03 1.48 8.43
N ARG A 249 21.01 1.11 7.59
CA ARG A 249 22.24 0.42 8.00
C ARG A 249 23.48 1.06 7.38
N GLN A 250 24.50 1.31 8.19
CA GLN A 250 25.80 1.87 7.81
C GLN A 250 25.75 3.22 7.07
N GLY A 251 24.72 4.04 7.29
CA GLY A 251 24.62 5.35 6.63
C GLY A 251 24.61 5.27 5.10
N SER A 252 24.19 4.15 4.55
CA SER A 252 24.00 3.92 3.14
C SER A 252 22.79 3.01 3.03
N VAL A 253 22.25 2.81 1.84
CA VAL A 253 21.56 1.55 1.63
C VAL A 253 22.26 0.75 0.54
N PRO A 254 23.26 -0.08 0.92
CA PRO A 254 23.63 -1.24 0.15
C PRO A 254 22.75 -2.39 0.67
N GLY A 255 21.63 -2.66 -0.03
CA GLY A 255 20.87 -3.90 0.15
C GLY A 255 19.55 -3.86 0.95
N THR A 256 19.05 -2.71 1.38
CA THR A 256 17.78 -2.59 2.14
C THR A 256 16.69 -1.70 1.53
N ILE A 257 16.88 -1.10 0.34
CA ILE A 257 15.77 -0.51 -0.42
C ILE A 257 15.07 -1.71 -1.07
N PRO A 258 13.78 -1.98 -0.74
CA PRO A 258 13.04 -3.06 -1.38
C PRO A 258 13.13 -2.94 -2.91
N GLY A 259 13.52 -4.03 -3.54
CA GLY A 259 13.73 -4.14 -4.98
C GLY A 259 15.11 -3.79 -5.50
N THR A 260 16.10 -3.50 -4.66
CA THR A 260 17.48 -3.26 -5.13
C THR A 260 18.36 -4.51 -5.16
N THR A 261 17.98 -5.57 -4.46
CA THR A 261 18.71 -6.85 -4.47
C THR A 261 17.75 -8.03 -4.49
N PRO A 262 18.19 -9.22 -4.98
CA PRO A 262 17.37 -10.43 -4.90
C PRO A 262 16.99 -10.80 -3.46
N SER A 263 17.85 -10.51 -2.48
CA SER A 263 17.63 -10.81 -1.06
C SER A 263 16.68 -9.83 -0.37
N ASN A 264 16.29 -8.74 -1.04
CA ASN A 264 15.33 -7.76 -0.53
C ASN A 264 14.46 -7.23 -1.69
N PRO A 265 13.59 -8.07 -2.27
CA PRO A 265 12.76 -7.71 -3.39
C PRO A 265 11.59 -6.81 -2.96
N LEU A 266 10.94 -6.15 -3.92
CA LEU A 266 9.62 -5.58 -3.70
C LEU A 266 8.60 -6.72 -3.62
N LEU A 267 7.69 -6.62 -2.65
CA LEU A 267 6.55 -7.52 -2.53
C LEU A 267 5.30 -6.85 -3.12
N PRO A 268 4.38 -7.63 -3.71
CA PRO A 268 3.21 -7.07 -4.35
C PRO A 268 2.13 -6.68 -3.35
N VAL A 269 1.24 -5.79 -3.79
CA VAL A 269 -0.09 -5.64 -3.21
C VAL A 269 -1.04 -6.61 -3.90
N VAL A 270 -1.72 -7.48 -3.14
CA VAL A 270 -2.68 -8.44 -3.69
C VAL A 270 -3.99 -7.74 -4.05
N THR A 271 -4.46 -7.90 -5.28
CA THR A 271 -5.72 -7.35 -5.79
C THR A 271 -6.54 -8.42 -6.51
N ASP A 272 -7.81 -8.13 -6.81
CA ASP A 272 -8.67 -9.01 -7.63
C ASP A 272 -8.12 -9.24 -9.05
N ASN A 273 -7.24 -8.35 -9.53
CA ASN A 273 -6.70 -8.36 -10.90
C ASN A 273 -5.24 -8.86 -10.96
N GLY A 274 -4.76 -9.51 -9.90
CA GLY A 274 -3.39 -10.00 -9.76
C GLY A 274 -2.61 -9.26 -8.68
N TRP A 275 -1.29 -9.32 -8.79
CA TRP A 275 -0.37 -8.82 -7.78
C TRP A 275 0.32 -7.56 -8.29
N GLU A 276 0.03 -6.44 -7.65
CA GLU A 276 0.39 -5.10 -8.13
C GLU A 276 1.72 -4.64 -7.53
N PHE A 277 2.56 -4.05 -8.37
CA PHE A 277 3.80 -3.39 -7.99
C PHE A 277 3.81 -1.96 -8.50
N ASN A 278 4.14 -1.02 -7.62
CA ASN A 278 4.23 0.40 -7.92
C ASN A 278 5.56 0.94 -7.40
N PHE A 279 6.42 1.41 -8.30
CA PHE A 279 7.77 1.90 -7.96
C PHE A 279 8.27 2.90 -9.00
N ASN A 280 9.38 3.59 -8.71
CA ASN A 280 10.00 4.55 -9.62
C ASN A 280 11.35 4.04 -10.13
N ILE A 281 11.53 4.05 -11.44
CA ILE A 281 12.80 3.73 -12.09
C ILE A 281 13.69 4.96 -12.12
N GLN A 282 14.85 4.86 -11.46
CA GLN A 282 15.87 5.91 -11.46
C GLN A 282 16.89 5.68 -12.57
N ASP A 283 17.54 4.51 -12.56
CA ASP A 283 18.45 4.07 -13.62
C ASP A 283 17.81 2.90 -14.36
N PRO A 284 17.44 3.05 -15.64
CA PRO A 284 16.84 1.98 -16.43
C PRO A 284 17.74 0.75 -16.59
N ASN A 285 19.05 0.88 -16.36
CA ASN A 285 20.02 -0.21 -16.50
C ASN A 285 20.21 -1.03 -15.22
N ILE A 286 19.67 -0.57 -14.08
CA ILE A 286 19.74 -1.29 -12.81
C ILE A 286 18.45 -2.10 -12.64
N PRO A 287 18.54 -3.41 -12.37
CA PRO A 287 17.34 -4.23 -12.18
C PRO A 287 16.61 -3.85 -10.88
N VAL A 288 15.29 -3.77 -10.98
CA VAL A 288 14.37 -3.78 -9.84
C VAL A 288 13.95 -5.22 -9.59
N PHE A 289 14.18 -5.71 -8.38
CA PHE A 289 13.81 -7.06 -7.95
C PHE A 289 12.40 -7.05 -7.39
N ILE A 290 11.56 -7.95 -7.89
CA ILE A 290 10.20 -8.18 -7.40
C ILE A 290 10.07 -9.64 -7.01
N ASP A 291 9.34 -9.93 -5.95
CA ASP A 291 9.02 -11.30 -5.56
C ASP A 291 7.50 -11.47 -5.50
N PRO A 292 6.92 -12.28 -6.39
CA PRO A 292 5.50 -12.56 -6.38
C PRO A 292 5.13 -13.58 -5.31
N LEU A 293 3.82 -13.73 -5.07
CA LEU A 293 3.33 -14.94 -4.39
C LEU A 293 3.52 -16.17 -5.30
N VAL A 294 3.42 -17.37 -4.73
CA VAL A 294 3.71 -18.62 -5.45
C VAL A 294 2.71 -18.92 -6.57
N GLY A 295 3.24 -19.34 -7.72
CA GLY A 295 2.51 -19.84 -8.89
C GLY A 295 3.41 -20.72 -9.76
N ILE A 296 2.82 -21.40 -10.73
CA ILE A 296 3.56 -22.26 -11.70
C ILE A 296 3.98 -21.49 -12.97
N GLY A 297 3.84 -20.17 -12.91
CA GLY A 297 4.12 -19.24 -13.98
C GLY A 297 3.48 -17.90 -13.67
N TYR A 298 3.88 -16.87 -14.41
CA TYR A 298 3.45 -15.50 -14.18
C TYR A 298 3.31 -14.72 -15.47
N ASP A 299 2.22 -13.97 -15.60
CA ASP A 299 2.09 -12.92 -16.61
C ASP A 299 2.57 -11.60 -16.01
N TYR A 300 3.51 -10.95 -16.70
CA TYR A 300 4.01 -9.63 -16.33
C TYR A 300 3.32 -8.61 -17.23
N VAL A 301 2.63 -7.64 -16.63
CA VAL A 301 1.84 -6.63 -17.34
C VAL A 301 2.17 -5.25 -16.80
N VAL A 302 2.77 -4.38 -17.61
CA VAL A 302 2.92 -2.96 -17.30
C VAL A 302 1.60 -2.25 -17.64
N ASP A 303 0.93 -1.71 -16.62
CA ASP A 303 -0.33 -0.98 -16.78
C ASP A 303 -0.08 0.51 -17.11
N SER A 304 0.98 1.10 -16.53
CA SER A 304 1.48 2.43 -16.90
C SER A 304 2.98 2.58 -16.61
N GLY A 305 3.65 3.47 -17.34
CA GLY A 305 5.09 3.71 -17.21
C GLY A 305 5.94 3.15 -18.36
N PRO A 306 7.27 3.12 -18.21
CA PRO A 306 8.19 2.56 -19.20
C PRO A 306 8.02 1.04 -19.41
N ASN A 307 8.31 0.57 -20.63
CA ASN A 307 8.35 -0.86 -20.95
C ASN A 307 9.52 -1.58 -20.26
N ILE A 308 9.37 -2.89 -20.05
CA ILE A 308 10.40 -3.77 -19.51
C ILE A 308 11.44 -4.05 -20.60
N ALA A 309 12.72 -3.80 -20.29
CA ALA A 309 13.85 -3.98 -21.20
C ALA A 309 14.52 -5.35 -21.03
N SER A 310 14.59 -5.90 -19.82
CA SER A 310 15.13 -7.23 -19.57
C SER A 310 14.47 -7.90 -18.36
N VAL A 311 14.60 -9.22 -18.30
CA VAL A 311 14.20 -10.05 -17.16
C VAL A 311 15.37 -10.93 -16.70
N LEU A 312 15.57 -11.05 -15.39
CA LEU A 312 16.51 -11.95 -14.74
C LEU A 312 15.70 -12.87 -13.82
N LEU A 313 15.75 -14.18 -14.10
CA LEU A 313 14.99 -15.19 -13.35
C LEU A 313 15.86 -15.84 -12.26
N PRO A 314 15.24 -16.31 -11.16
CA PRO A 314 15.96 -16.89 -10.03
C PRO A 314 16.68 -18.20 -10.42
N THR A 315 17.75 -18.52 -9.69
CA THR A 315 18.48 -19.78 -9.84
C THR A 315 17.98 -20.85 -8.87
N GLY A 316 18.08 -22.13 -9.24
CA GLY A 316 17.92 -23.24 -8.30
C GLY A 316 16.48 -23.67 -8.03
N ILE A 317 15.54 -23.21 -8.85
CA ILE A 317 14.14 -23.64 -8.82
C ILE A 317 13.96 -24.72 -9.90
N GLY A 318 13.43 -25.89 -9.51
CA GLY A 318 13.15 -26.98 -10.43
C GLY A 318 14.38 -27.41 -11.23
N ASP A 319 14.24 -27.51 -12.56
CA ASP A 319 15.32 -27.79 -13.49
C ASP A 319 16.17 -26.54 -13.88
N ASN A 320 15.86 -25.39 -13.27
CA ASN A 320 16.49 -24.08 -13.52
C ASN A 320 16.24 -23.52 -14.92
N ASN A 321 15.19 -23.97 -15.60
CA ASN A 321 14.85 -23.60 -16.97
C ASN A 321 13.39 -23.12 -17.05
N TYR A 322 13.19 -21.98 -17.70
CA TYR A 322 11.89 -21.34 -17.79
C TYR A 322 11.49 -21.10 -19.24
N GLU A 323 10.20 -21.15 -19.53
CA GLU A 323 9.67 -20.87 -20.86
C GLU A 323 9.25 -19.40 -20.98
N LEU A 324 9.73 -18.73 -22.03
CA LEU A 324 9.28 -17.38 -22.37
C LEU A 324 8.07 -17.44 -23.32
N TRP A 325 7.01 -16.73 -22.96
CA TRP A 325 5.85 -16.51 -23.81
C TRP A 325 5.67 -15.01 -24.06
N LEU A 326 5.36 -14.63 -25.28
CA LEU A 326 5.23 -13.23 -25.70
C LEU A 326 3.77 -12.92 -26.02
N PHE A 327 3.32 -11.72 -25.64
CA PHE A 327 1.95 -11.30 -25.90
C PHE A 327 1.74 -10.96 -27.38
N ASN A 328 0.76 -11.60 -28.02
CA ASN A 328 0.35 -11.30 -29.38
C ASN A 328 -0.93 -10.44 -29.39
N PRO A 329 -0.84 -9.15 -29.75
CA PRO A 329 -1.99 -8.25 -29.74
C PRO A 329 -3.06 -8.59 -30.81
N THR A 330 -2.70 -9.39 -31.82
CA THR A 330 -3.64 -9.80 -32.89
C THR A 330 -4.68 -10.78 -32.36
N ILE A 331 -4.26 -11.70 -31.49
CA ILE A 331 -5.14 -12.70 -30.87
C ILE A 331 -5.49 -12.36 -29.43
N ASN A 332 -4.90 -11.28 -28.88
CA ASN A 332 -5.06 -10.83 -27.50
C ASN A 332 -4.74 -11.94 -26.48
N ASP A 333 -3.66 -12.68 -26.72
CA ASP A 333 -3.22 -13.80 -25.88
C ASP A 333 -1.70 -13.98 -25.95
N TYR A 334 -1.13 -14.79 -25.05
CA TYR A 334 0.28 -15.14 -25.03
C TYR A 334 0.58 -16.32 -25.94
N GLU A 335 1.67 -16.22 -26.72
CA GLU A 335 2.18 -17.29 -27.57
C GLU A 335 3.55 -17.76 -27.10
N ASN A 336 3.79 -19.06 -27.20
CA ASN A 336 5.08 -19.65 -26.87
C ASN A 336 6.14 -19.13 -27.85
N SER A 337 7.20 -18.51 -27.32
CA SER A 337 8.27 -17.95 -28.15
C SER A 337 9.25 -19.00 -28.68
N GLY A 338 9.22 -20.22 -28.14
CA GLY A 338 10.22 -21.26 -28.36
C GLY A 338 11.55 -21.01 -27.63
N ILE A 339 11.62 -19.96 -26.81
CA ILE A 339 12.82 -19.56 -26.08
C ILE A 339 12.75 -20.11 -24.66
N PHE A 340 13.82 -20.80 -24.26
CA PHE A 340 14.05 -21.23 -22.90
C PHE A 340 15.07 -20.31 -22.21
N LEU A 341 14.77 -19.91 -20.98
CA LEU A 341 15.56 -19.01 -20.17
C LEU A 341 16.17 -19.79 -19.02
N THR A 342 17.50 -19.81 -18.92
CA THR A 342 18.18 -20.41 -17.77
C THR A 342 18.23 -19.40 -16.62
N GLY A 343 17.84 -19.82 -15.41
CA GLY A 343 17.93 -19.00 -14.21
C GLY A 343 19.34 -18.43 -13.98
N GLY A 344 19.40 -17.19 -13.49
CA GLY A 344 20.66 -16.46 -13.27
C GLY A 344 21.23 -15.74 -14.50
N ASN A 345 20.68 -15.98 -15.70
CA ASN A 345 21.09 -15.28 -16.91
C ASN A 345 20.02 -14.24 -17.31
N PRO A 346 20.38 -12.96 -17.46
CA PRO A 346 19.42 -11.94 -17.92
C PRO A 346 19.06 -12.15 -19.39
N PHE A 347 17.79 -12.02 -19.71
CA PHE A 347 17.27 -11.99 -21.07
C PHE A 347 16.82 -10.58 -21.44
N THR A 348 17.40 -10.01 -22.50
CA THR A 348 17.11 -8.66 -22.98
C THR A 348 16.13 -8.71 -24.15
N PHE A 349 15.03 -7.96 -24.05
CA PHE A 349 14.06 -7.79 -25.12
C PHE A 349 14.59 -6.86 -26.23
N SER A 350 13.82 -6.75 -27.33
CA SER A 350 14.13 -5.80 -28.40
C SER A 350 14.26 -4.36 -27.89
N PRO A 351 14.97 -3.44 -28.59
CA PRO A 351 15.31 -2.08 -28.12
C PRO A 351 14.16 -1.13 -27.70
N GLY A 352 12.89 -1.55 -27.79
CA GLY A 352 11.71 -0.83 -27.26
C GLY A 352 11.07 -1.49 -26.03
N GLY A 353 11.67 -2.56 -25.53
CA GLY A 353 11.13 -3.39 -24.46
C GLY A 353 9.80 -4.05 -24.83
N VAL A 354 9.17 -4.63 -23.82
CA VAL A 354 7.80 -5.16 -23.89
C VAL A 354 7.01 -4.65 -22.69
N ASN A 355 5.72 -4.37 -22.88
CA ASN A 355 4.81 -4.09 -21.78
C ASN A 355 4.14 -5.37 -21.24
N ARG A 356 4.23 -6.49 -21.97
CA ARG A 356 3.66 -7.77 -21.57
C ARG A 356 4.56 -8.94 -21.99
N PHE A 357 4.80 -9.84 -21.06
CA PHE A 357 5.37 -11.16 -21.34
C PHE A 357 4.95 -12.14 -20.25
N SER A 358 5.23 -13.41 -20.48
CA SER A 358 4.86 -14.47 -19.55
C SER A 358 6.04 -15.40 -19.32
N ILE A 359 6.22 -15.81 -18.08
CA ILE A 359 7.12 -16.89 -17.69
C ILE A 359 6.26 -18.11 -17.33
N ARG A 360 6.61 -19.26 -17.92
CA ARG A 360 5.99 -20.57 -17.66
C ARG A 360 7.09 -21.59 -17.38
N GLY A 361 6.68 -22.83 -17.13
CA GLY A 361 7.61 -23.94 -16.92
C GLY A 361 8.14 -24.07 -15.49
N ILE A 362 7.60 -23.30 -14.53
CA ILE A 362 7.89 -23.55 -13.10
C ILE A 362 7.20 -24.86 -12.72
N GLU A 363 7.98 -25.84 -12.33
CA GLU A 363 7.49 -27.18 -12.06
C GLU A 363 6.78 -27.23 -10.71
N VAL A 364 5.65 -27.93 -10.67
CA VAL A 364 4.90 -28.17 -9.41
C VAL A 364 5.79 -28.85 -8.37
N GLU A 365 6.68 -29.73 -8.82
CA GLU A 365 7.62 -30.47 -7.97
C GLU A 365 8.73 -29.60 -7.38
N ALA A 366 8.97 -28.40 -7.93
CA ALA A 366 9.90 -27.43 -7.33
C ALA A 366 9.42 -26.95 -5.95
N GLY A 367 8.12 -27.12 -5.65
CA GLY A 367 7.59 -27.01 -4.29
C GLY A 367 7.78 -25.63 -3.67
N LEU A 368 7.64 -24.56 -4.46
CA LEU A 368 7.76 -23.19 -3.99
C LEU A 368 6.85 -22.96 -2.77
N ASP A 369 7.43 -22.49 -1.67
CA ASP A 369 6.69 -22.23 -0.44
C ASP A 369 5.89 -20.93 -0.60
N PRO A 370 4.54 -20.97 -0.55
CA PRO A 370 3.70 -19.77 -0.68
C PRO A 370 3.93 -18.72 0.42
N ASN A 371 4.66 -19.04 1.49
CA ASN A 371 5.00 -18.13 2.57
C ASN A 371 6.46 -17.63 2.50
N ASP A 372 7.25 -18.11 1.53
CA ASP A 372 8.61 -17.64 1.30
C ASP A 372 8.59 -16.44 0.35
N VAL A 373 9.03 -15.31 0.85
CA VAL A 373 9.12 -14.02 0.14
C VAL A 373 10.40 -13.84 -0.67
N GLN A 374 11.09 -14.95 -0.88
CA GLN A 374 12.20 -15.07 -1.82
C GLN A 374 12.00 -16.30 -2.73
N ALA A 375 10.78 -16.85 -2.79
CA ALA A 375 10.49 -18.07 -3.53
C ALA A 375 10.69 -17.91 -5.04
N PHE A 376 10.43 -16.74 -5.61
CA PHE A 376 10.57 -16.51 -7.05
C PHE A 376 11.00 -15.08 -7.40
N VAL A 377 12.16 -14.68 -6.91
CA VAL A 377 12.63 -13.30 -7.11
C VAL A 377 13.05 -13.04 -8.56
N THR A 378 12.35 -12.12 -9.22
CA THR A 378 12.61 -11.69 -10.60
C THR A 378 13.22 -10.29 -10.63
N GLY A 379 14.34 -10.12 -11.33
CA GLY A 379 14.94 -8.82 -11.62
C GLY A 379 14.43 -8.25 -12.95
N LEU A 380 13.98 -7.00 -12.99
CA LEU A 380 13.46 -6.33 -14.18
C LEU A 380 14.22 -5.03 -14.46
N THR A 381 14.67 -4.83 -15.70
CA THR A 381 15.16 -3.51 -16.16
C THR A 381 14.12 -2.86 -17.07
N PHE A 382 14.23 -1.56 -17.32
CA PHE A 382 13.24 -0.78 -18.06
C PHE A 382 13.90 0.05 -19.15
N VAL A 383 13.12 0.47 -20.15
CA VAL A 383 13.68 1.22 -21.31
C VAL A 383 14.03 2.67 -20.98
N SER A 384 13.47 3.24 -19.92
CA SER A 384 13.73 4.61 -19.47
C SER A 384 13.42 4.78 -17.98
N PRO A 385 13.90 5.85 -17.33
CA PRO A 385 13.44 6.27 -16.00
C PRO A 385 11.94 6.58 -15.99
N GLY A 386 11.34 6.58 -14.78
CA GLY A 386 9.97 7.01 -14.55
C GLY A 386 9.17 6.07 -13.64
N GLN A 387 7.99 6.54 -13.24
CA GLN A 387 7.08 5.76 -12.41
C GLN A 387 6.51 4.59 -13.21
N VAL A 388 6.51 3.40 -12.61
CA VAL A 388 5.94 2.17 -13.15
C VAL A 388 4.83 1.69 -12.23
N SER A 389 3.70 1.37 -12.84
CA SER A 389 2.64 0.57 -12.25
C SER A 389 2.48 -0.70 -13.09
N MET A 390 2.63 -1.86 -12.46
CA MET A 390 2.57 -3.14 -13.13
C MET A 390 1.88 -4.20 -12.28
N ARG A 391 1.42 -5.27 -12.93
CA ARG A 391 0.85 -6.44 -12.30
C ARG A 391 1.61 -7.70 -12.70
N GLN A 392 1.63 -8.64 -11.76
CA GLN A 392 2.00 -10.02 -11.98
C GLN A 392 0.80 -10.90 -11.73
N ILE A 393 0.39 -11.69 -12.72
CA ILE A 393 -0.79 -12.55 -12.64
C ILE A 393 -0.32 -14.00 -12.57
N PRO A 394 -0.57 -14.74 -11.47
CA PRO A 394 -0.17 -16.13 -11.37
C PRO A 394 -0.89 -17.00 -12.36
N GLN A 395 -0.14 -17.94 -12.91
CA GLN A 395 -0.70 -19.12 -13.52
C GLN A 395 -0.84 -20.18 -12.44
N VAL A 396 -2.04 -20.74 -12.35
CA VAL A 396 -2.35 -21.82 -11.43
C VAL A 396 -2.56 -23.10 -12.21
N VAL A 397 -2.19 -24.23 -11.61
CA VAL A 397 -2.66 -25.53 -12.11
C VAL A 397 -4.18 -25.54 -11.95
N PRO A 398 -4.96 -25.84 -13.00
CA PRO A 398 -6.37 -26.14 -12.80
C PRO A 398 -6.47 -27.36 -11.89
N GLU A 399 -7.04 -27.20 -10.69
CA GLU A 399 -7.27 -28.29 -9.74
C GLU A 399 -7.86 -29.51 -10.49
N PRO A 400 -7.18 -30.68 -10.51
CA PRO A 400 -7.77 -31.88 -11.04
C PRO A 400 -8.92 -32.27 -10.10
N PHE A 401 -10.14 -32.36 -10.64
CA PHE A 401 -11.33 -32.86 -9.96
C PHE A 401 -11.00 -34.04 -9.02
N THR A 402 -10.89 -33.79 -7.71
CA THR A 402 -10.67 -34.84 -6.72
C THR A 402 -11.89 -35.00 -5.82
N ILE A 403 -12.64 -36.04 -6.15
CA ILE A 403 -13.66 -36.71 -5.37
C ILE A 403 -13.10 -37.09 -3.99
N PHE A 404 -13.79 -36.64 -2.93
CA PHE A 404 -13.69 -37.04 -1.51
C PHE A 404 -12.38 -36.74 -0.74
N GLY A 405 -12.41 -35.63 0.01
CA GLY A 405 -12.52 -35.74 1.47
C GLY A 405 -11.26 -35.58 2.32
N VAL A 406 -10.67 -34.38 2.36
CA VAL A 406 -10.10 -33.79 3.59
C VAL A 406 -10.37 -32.28 3.55
N SER A 407 -10.98 -31.78 4.62
CA SER A 407 -11.55 -30.45 4.76
C SER A 407 -10.52 -29.32 4.83
N THR A 408 -10.65 -28.41 3.85
CA THR A 408 -10.68 -26.93 3.92
C THR A 408 -9.37 -26.19 4.18
N ALA A 409 -8.69 -25.96 3.07
CA ALA A 409 -7.96 -24.74 2.74
C ALA A 409 -8.89 -23.50 2.71
N LEU A 410 -8.23 -22.37 2.86
CA LEU A 410 -8.68 -20.98 2.83
C LEU A 410 -9.61 -20.70 1.64
N GLY A 411 -10.78 -20.15 1.94
CA GLY A 411 -11.84 -19.91 0.97
C GLY A 411 -11.75 -18.55 0.29
N PHE A 412 -11.77 -18.55 -1.05
CA PHE A 412 -12.29 -17.48 -1.88
C PHE A 412 -13.72 -17.84 -2.34
N GLY A 413 -14.70 -16.93 -2.19
CA GLY A 413 -15.90 -16.90 -3.03
C GLY A 413 -17.31 -17.10 -2.40
N SER A 414 -17.93 -16.00 -1.98
CA SER A 414 -19.30 -15.54 -2.32
C SER A 414 -20.59 -16.36 -2.04
N PHE A 415 -21.40 -15.81 -1.13
CA PHE A 415 -22.87 -15.70 -1.10
C PHE A 415 -23.78 -16.76 -1.78
N PHE A 416 -24.49 -17.55 -0.96
CA PHE A 416 -25.91 -17.88 -1.19
C PHE A 416 -26.68 -17.88 0.14
N LYS A 417 -27.74 -17.04 0.21
CA LYS A 417 -28.73 -17.03 1.29
C LYS A 417 -29.51 -18.36 1.32
N ARG A 418 -29.61 -19.01 2.49
CA ARG A 418 -30.85 -19.74 2.86
C ARG A 418 -31.02 -19.89 4.37
N ARG A 419 -32.04 -19.22 4.92
CA ARG A 419 -32.68 -19.51 6.21
C ARG A 419 -33.18 -20.95 6.22
N VAL A 420 -32.93 -21.74 7.27
CA VAL A 420 -33.92 -22.61 7.96
C VAL A 420 -33.42 -23.01 9.37
N SER A 421 -34.23 -22.66 10.38
CA SER A 421 -34.60 -23.33 11.65
C SER A 421 -33.67 -24.36 12.34
N LYS A 422 -33.27 -24.08 13.59
CA LYS A 422 -32.76 -25.07 14.55
C LYS A 422 -33.91 -25.85 15.20
N LYS A 423 -33.91 -27.18 15.04
CA LYS A 423 -34.67 -28.12 15.89
C LYS A 423 -33.68 -28.79 16.85
N GLN A 424 -33.87 -28.62 18.16
CA GLN A 424 -33.08 -29.27 19.20
C GLN A 424 -33.48 -30.75 19.33
N GLU A 425 -32.50 -31.65 19.39
CA GLU A 425 -32.66 -32.99 19.96
C GLU A 425 -31.76 -33.12 21.20
N LYS A 426 -32.41 -33.35 22.35
CA LYS A 426 -31.79 -33.66 23.64
C LYS A 426 -31.74 -35.18 23.78
N LYS A 427 -30.54 -35.77 23.83
CA LYS A 427 -30.36 -37.19 24.18
C LYS A 427 -30.61 -37.43 25.67
N SER A 428 -31.36 -38.50 25.96
CA SER A 428 -31.73 -38.99 27.29
C SER A 428 -30.55 -39.66 28.00
N LYS A 429 -30.45 -39.43 29.32
CA LYS A 429 -29.66 -40.25 30.26
C LYS A 429 -30.57 -41.35 30.81
N ILE A 430 -30.10 -42.60 30.76
CA ILE A 430 -30.63 -43.73 31.53
C ILE A 430 -29.50 -44.18 32.46
N SER A 431 -29.78 -44.20 33.76
CA SER A 431 -29.06 -45.02 34.74
C SER A 431 -30.08 -45.61 35.71
N THR A 432 -30.14 -46.95 35.72
CA THR A 432 -30.95 -47.80 36.61
C THR A 432 -30.27 -48.01 37.98
N PRO A 433 -31.03 -48.45 38.99
CA PRO A 433 -30.62 -48.41 40.40
C PRO A 433 -30.05 -49.75 40.92
N VAL A 434 -29.17 -49.67 41.93
CA VAL A 434 -29.13 -50.53 43.13
C VAL A 434 -28.72 -49.64 44.29
#